data_AF-A0A4T0ATJ0-F1
#
_entry.id   AF-A0A4T0ATJ0-F1
#
_cell.length_a   1.000
_cell.length_b   1.000
_cell.length_c   1.000
_cell.angle_alpha   90.00
_cell.angle_beta   90.00
_cell.angle_gamma   90.00
#
_symmetry.space_group_name_H-M   'P 1'
#
loop_
_entity.id
_entity.type
_entity.pdbx_description
1 polymer ?
#
loop_
_entity_poly.entity_id
_entity_poly.type
_entity_poly.pdbx_seq_one_letter_code
_entity_poly.pdbx_strand_id
1 'polypeptide(L)'
;MAIIDSSSNGLSPSQLDVYSPGDVIQGYGSEIQPHRLEDTAEHFLVGAVLWFDILSCASTNDAPRLHSESPRFLKDKIDLANIIGCQPWIALVIGDIATLSVWKADATVAGSLSFWTLFRRGDRLRRRLEDGISSLRKSIDETFAELGLSHLGTTGAYLVLTNPDLQQEAIKRAITLVFAYAAQVYLNTIISGADPKLDDVKNSVADTMNALQEMQYVCDAQALRSLIWPICIAGSMAGDVPTQSYFQSLIQGLGDEAHDFGNSATALKVMQKCWSSRIEGSPQFWDWATAMEALGQRVLLV
;
A
#
# COMPACT_ATOMS: atom_id res chain seq x y z
N MET A 1 16.36 -47.89 84.27
CA MET A 1 15.19 -48.03 83.38
C MET A 1 15.62 -47.40 82.04
N ALA A 2 16.58 -47.96 81.29
CA ALA A 2 16.56 -49.22 80.51
C ALA A 2 15.28 -49.24 79.64
N ILE A 3 15.30 -49.22 78.30
CA ILE A 3 16.03 -49.99 77.27
C ILE A 3 16.03 -49.11 75.97
N ILE A 4 17.15 -48.71 75.31
CA ILE A 4 18.05 -49.42 74.33
C ILE A 4 17.32 -49.66 72.97
N ASP A 5 17.77 -49.37 71.72
CA ASP A 5 19.04 -49.60 70.98
C ASP A 5 19.01 -48.74 69.67
N SER A 6 20.07 -48.01 69.24
CA SER A 6 21.24 -48.36 68.37
C SER A 6 20.88 -48.71 66.91
N SER A 7 21.40 -48.03 65.87
CA SER A 7 22.73 -48.21 65.22
C SER A 7 22.85 -47.19 64.05
N SER A 8 23.90 -46.36 63.86
CA SER A 8 25.25 -46.61 63.31
C SER A 8 25.23 -47.41 61.98
N ASN A 9 25.83 -47.05 60.84
CA ASN A 9 27.12 -46.40 60.50
C ASN A 9 27.06 -45.81 59.06
N GLY A 10 27.69 -44.68 58.78
CA GLY A 10 28.96 -44.60 58.02
C GLY A 10 28.72 -43.84 56.70
N LEU A 11 29.59 -43.02 56.10
CA LEU A 11 31.02 -42.75 56.25
C LEU A 11 31.33 -41.33 55.72
N SER A 12 32.48 -40.85 56.16
CA SER A 12 33.17 -39.56 56.04
C SER A 12 33.31 -38.88 54.65
N PRO A 13 33.74 -37.59 54.62
CA PRO A 13 33.84 -36.76 53.42
C PRO A 13 35.24 -36.80 52.76
N SER A 14 35.29 -36.19 51.57
CA SER A 14 36.47 -35.76 50.78
C SER A 14 37.05 -36.74 49.77
N GLN A 15 36.87 -36.43 48.48
CA GLN A 15 37.94 -36.43 47.49
C GLN A 15 37.52 -35.61 46.25
N LEU A 16 38.41 -34.72 45.81
CA LEU A 16 38.36 -34.06 44.51
C LEU A 16 38.37 -35.12 43.41
N ASP A 17 37.71 -34.88 42.26
CA ASP A 17 38.42 -34.63 41.00
C ASP A 17 37.53 -34.58 39.74
N VAL A 18 38.07 -33.85 38.76
CA VAL A 18 37.87 -33.91 37.30
C VAL A 18 36.65 -33.19 36.68
N TYR A 19 36.95 -31.99 36.20
CA TYR A 19 36.31 -31.37 35.03
C TYR A 19 36.44 -32.27 33.80
N SER A 20 35.32 -32.72 33.23
CA SER A 20 35.26 -33.26 31.86
C SER A 20 34.44 -32.32 30.97
N PRO A 21 35.01 -31.78 29.88
CA PRO A 21 34.30 -30.91 28.95
C PRO A 21 33.51 -31.79 27.98
N GLY A 22 32.18 -31.80 28.09
CA GLY A 22 31.39 -32.73 27.28
C GLY A 22 29.91 -32.47 27.11
N ASP A 23 29.32 -31.43 27.72
CA ASP A 23 27.91 -31.12 27.51
C ASP A 23 27.77 -29.75 26.85
N VAL A 24 27.86 -29.78 25.51
CA VAL A 24 27.41 -28.67 24.67
C VAL A 24 25.93 -28.48 24.93
N ILE A 25 25.58 -27.33 25.50
CA ILE A 25 24.22 -26.81 25.52
C ILE A 25 23.73 -26.81 24.06
N GLN A 26 22.83 -27.73 23.73
CA GLN A 26 22.10 -27.76 22.48
C GLN A 26 21.24 -26.50 22.43
N GLY A 27 21.82 -25.42 21.91
CA GLY A 27 21.07 -24.23 21.54
C GLY A 27 20.01 -24.62 20.53
N TYR A 28 18.81 -24.08 20.70
CA TYR A 28 17.77 -24.07 19.68
C TYR A 28 18.30 -23.33 18.43
N GLY A 29 19.06 -24.04 17.60
CA GLY A 29 19.34 -23.66 16.24
C GLY A 29 18.13 -24.08 15.41
N SER A 30 17.20 -23.16 15.18
CA SER A 30 16.30 -23.29 14.03
C SER A 30 17.18 -23.16 12.78
N GLU A 31 17.69 -24.28 12.27
CA GLU A 31 18.36 -24.33 10.98
C GLU A 31 17.38 -23.83 9.92
N ILE A 32 17.57 -22.58 9.49
CA ILE A 32 16.84 -22.00 8.36
C ILE A 32 17.33 -22.78 7.14
N GLN A 33 16.49 -23.69 6.63
CA GLN A 33 16.85 -24.50 5.48
C GLN A 33 17.01 -23.62 4.22
N PRO A 34 18.15 -23.68 3.51
CA PRO A 34 18.49 -22.74 2.45
C PRO A 34 17.48 -22.71 1.29
N HIS A 35 16.90 -23.85 0.92
CA HIS A 35 15.88 -23.93 -0.13
C HIS A 35 14.60 -23.13 0.22
N ARG A 36 14.21 -23.10 1.51
CA ARG A 36 13.04 -22.32 1.96
C ARG A 36 13.33 -20.82 1.92
N LEU A 37 14.58 -20.42 2.18
CA LEU A 37 15.00 -19.02 2.12
C LEU A 37 15.07 -18.53 0.66
N GLU A 38 15.57 -19.37 -0.25
CA GLU A 38 15.60 -19.11 -1.69
C GLU A 38 14.18 -18.94 -2.25
N ASP A 39 13.27 -19.86 -1.94
CA ASP A 39 11.87 -19.76 -2.36
C ASP A 39 11.23 -18.47 -1.82
N THR A 40 11.44 -18.14 -0.54
CA THR A 40 10.88 -16.92 0.07
C THR A 40 11.44 -15.65 -0.57
N ALA A 41 12.75 -15.62 -0.84
CA ALA A 41 13.40 -14.51 -1.51
C ALA A 41 12.91 -14.35 -2.96
N GLU A 42 12.68 -15.45 -3.69
CA GLU A 42 12.10 -15.43 -5.03
C GLU A 42 10.71 -14.80 -5.01
N HIS A 43 9.80 -15.26 -4.14
CA HIS A 43 8.44 -14.72 -4.05
C HIS A 43 8.45 -13.23 -3.66
N PHE A 44 9.34 -12.83 -2.75
CA PHE A 44 9.54 -11.43 -2.37
C PHE A 44 9.97 -10.58 -3.59
N LEU A 45 11.03 -11.02 -4.30
CA LEU A 45 11.58 -10.28 -5.43
C LEU A 45 10.59 -10.19 -6.59
N VAL A 46 9.92 -11.30 -6.93
CA VAL A 46 8.90 -11.32 -7.98
C VAL A 46 7.73 -10.40 -7.59
N GLY A 47 7.28 -10.45 -6.34
CA GLY A 47 6.21 -9.58 -5.84
C GLY A 47 6.57 -8.11 -5.93
N ALA A 48 7.77 -7.74 -5.49
CA ALA A 48 8.28 -6.38 -5.59
C ALA A 48 8.39 -5.91 -7.05
N VAL A 49 8.94 -6.73 -7.95
CA VAL A 49 9.07 -6.40 -9.38
C VAL A 49 7.71 -6.17 -10.03
N LEU A 50 6.73 -7.03 -9.76
CA LEU A 50 5.37 -6.86 -10.29
C LEU A 50 4.72 -5.58 -9.77
N TRP A 51 4.90 -5.27 -8.48
CA TRP A 51 4.41 -4.03 -7.90
C TRP A 51 5.03 -2.78 -8.54
N PHE A 52 6.36 -2.76 -8.68
CA PHE A 52 7.07 -1.66 -9.31
C PHE A 52 6.71 -1.50 -10.80
N ASP A 53 6.55 -2.60 -11.55
CA ASP A 53 6.08 -2.56 -12.95
C ASP A 53 4.69 -1.92 -13.04
N ILE A 54 3.75 -2.35 -12.20
CA ILE A 54 2.39 -1.81 -12.18
C ILE A 54 2.38 -0.32 -11.83
N LEU A 55 3.02 0.09 -10.73
CA LEU A 55 2.98 1.49 -10.29
C LEU A 55 3.75 2.43 -11.20
N SER A 56 4.90 1.99 -11.75
CA SER A 56 5.67 2.79 -12.71
C SER A 56 4.87 3.06 -13.99
N CYS A 57 4.20 2.04 -14.51
CA CYS A 57 3.34 2.17 -15.68
C CYS A 57 2.10 3.03 -15.39
N ALA A 58 1.44 2.83 -14.25
CA ALA A 58 0.31 3.66 -13.84
C ALA A 58 0.67 5.14 -13.60
N SER A 59 1.89 5.42 -13.13
CA SER A 59 2.41 6.78 -12.93
C SER A 59 2.68 7.50 -14.24
N THR A 60 3.05 6.75 -15.29
CA THR A 60 3.60 7.30 -16.53
C THR A 60 2.71 7.08 -17.74
N ASN A 61 1.44 6.70 -17.52
CA ASN A 61 0.46 6.36 -18.57
C ASN A 61 1.01 5.33 -19.58
N ASP A 62 1.66 4.29 -19.05
CA ASP A 62 2.13 3.14 -19.82
C ASP A 62 1.37 1.87 -19.37
N ALA A 63 1.45 0.80 -20.16
CA ALA A 63 0.84 -0.48 -19.80
C ALA A 63 1.87 -1.31 -19.01
N PRO A 64 1.47 -2.00 -17.91
CA PRO A 64 2.40 -2.89 -17.20
C PRO A 64 2.98 -3.93 -18.14
N ARG A 65 4.31 -4.11 -18.12
CA ARG A 65 5.00 -5.00 -19.06
C ARG A 65 4.76 -6.46 -18.74
N LEU A 66 4.48 -6.76 -17.47
CA LEU A 66 4.18 -8.09 -16.95
C LEU A 66 2.68 -8.27 -16.68
N HIS A 67 1.82 -7.51 -17.37
CA HIS A 67 0.37 -7.50 -17.15
C HIS A 67 -0.25 -8.90 -17.29
N SER A 68 0.21 -9.70 -18.25
CA SER A 68 -0.37 -11.02 -18.53
C SER A 68 0.01 -12.08 -17.48
N GLU A 69 1.18 -11.93 -16.87
CA GLU A 69 1.76 -12.82 -15.88
C GLU A 69 1.31 -12.44 -14.46
N SER A 70 1.04 -11.16 -14.22
CA SER A 70 0.70 -10.62 -12.89
C SER A 70 -0.40 -11.40 -12.17
N PRO A 71 -1.55 -11.76 -12.79
CA PRO A 71 -2.60 -12.51 -12.12
C PRO A 71 -2.16 -13.89 -11.65
N ARG A 72 -1.26 -14.56 -12.38
CA ARG A 72 -0.79 -15.91 -12.06
C ARG A 72 0.03 -15.95 -10.77
N PHE A 73 0.77 -14.88 -10.49
CA PHE A 73 1.62 -14.80 -9.31
C PHE A 73 0.90 -14.14 -8.13
N LEU A 74 0.22 -13.01 -8.38
CA LEU A 74 -0.38 -12.19 -7.33
C LEU A 74 -1.68 -12.76 -6.74
N LYS A 75 -2.39 -13.65 -7.44
CA LYS A 75 -3.61 -14.26 -6.88
C LYS A 75 -3.35 -15.44 -5.95
N ASP A 76 -2.39 -16.29 -6.32
CA ASP A 76 -2.31 -17.64 -5.76
C ASP A 76 -0.96 -17.98 -5.12
N LYS A 77 0.10 -17.20 -5.41
CA LYS A 77 1.48 -17.56 -5.04
C LYS A 77 2.18 -16.55 -4.14
N ILE A 78 1.91 -15.26 -4.34
CA ILE A 78 2.64 -14.18 -3.68
C ILE A 78 1.69 -13.43 -2.75
N ASP A 79 2.03 -13.41 -1.46
CA ASP A 79 1.38 -12.55 -0.48
C ASP A 79 1.92 -11.12 -0.58
N LEU A 80 1.39 -10.37 -1.56
CA LEU A 80 1.81 -8.99 -1.79
C LEU A 80 1.55 -8.09 -0.57
N ALA A 81 0.54 -8.41 0.24
CA ALA A 81 0.21 -7.63 1.42
C ALA A 81 1.31 -7.72 2.48
N ASN A 82 1.98 -8.86 2.61
CA ASN A 82 3.14 -9.00 3.49
C ASN A 82 4.41 -8.37 2.93
N ILE A 83 4.53 -8.26 1.60
CA ILE A 83 5.74 -7.72 0.95
C ILE A 83 5.70 -6.19 0.90
N ILE A 84 4.58 -5.62 0.48
CA ILE A 84 4.44 -4.18 0.15
C ILE A 84 3.39 -3.49 1.04
N GLY A 85 2.63 -4.23 1.84
CA GLY A 85 1.55 -3.66 2.66
C GLY A 85 0.23 -3.48 1.91
N CYS A 86 0.14 -3.91 0.64
CA CYS A 86 -1.02 -3.70 -0.21
C CYS A 86 -1.59 -5.03 -0.73
N GLN A 87 -2.90 -5.22 -0.64
CA GLN A 87 -3.52 -6.47 -1.08
C GLN A 87 -3.39 -6.67 -2.60
N PRO A 88 -3.21 -7.91 -3.08
CA PRO A 88 -2.92 -8.15 -4.49
C PRO A 88 -4.03 -7.70 -5.47
N TRP A 89 -5.29 -7.74 -5.05
CA TRP A 89 -6.42 -7.43 -5.93
C TRP A 89 -6.37 -6.00 -6.46
N ILE A 90 -5.95 -5.03 -5.64
CA ILE A 90 -5.92 -3.63 -6.04
C ILE A 90 -4.74 -3.36 -6.98
N ALA A 91 -3.58 -4.00 -6.77
CA ALA A 91 -2.46 -3.94 -7.72
C ALA A 91 -2.90 -4.38 -9.12
N LEU A 92 -3.62 -5.51 -9.22
CA LEU A 92 -4.15 -6.00 -10.48
C LEU A 92 -5.14 -5.03 -11.13
N VAL A 93 -6.01 -4.41 -10.34
CA VAL A 93 -6.95 -3.41 -10.86
C VAL A 93 -6.22 -2.16 -11.35
N ILE A 94 -5.22 -1.65 -10.62
CA ILE A 94 -4.39 -0.52 -11.07
C ILE A 94 -3.71 -0.85 -12.41
N GLY A 95 -3.14 -2.05 -12.55
CA GLY A 95 -2.55 -2.49 -13.82
C GLY A 95 -3.56 -2.57 -14.97
N ASP A 96 -4.79 -3.02 -14.70
CA ASP A 96 -5.86 -3.01 -15.69
C ASP A 96 -6.30 -1.59 -16.09
N ILE A 97 -6.32 -0.65 -15.14
CA ILE A 97 -6.61 0.77 -15.40
C ILE A 97 -5.51 1.40 -16.26
N ALA A 98 -4.24 1.12 -15.95
CA ALA A 98 -3.10 1.57 -16.74
C ALA A 98 -3.15 1.02 -18.18
N THR A 99 -3.54 -0.25 -18.35
CA THR A 99 -3.77 -0.83 -19.68
C THR A 99 -4.94 -0.15 -20.41
N LEU A 100 -6.01 0.20 -19.69
CA LEU A 100 -7.14 0.95 -20.26
C LEU A 100 -6.73 2.36 -20.71
N SER A 101 -5.84 3.03 -19.98
CA SER A 101 -5.38 4.38 -20.30
C SER A 101 -4.58 4.40 -21.61
N VAL A 102 -3.65 3.46 -21.80
CA VAL A 102 -2.90 3.28 -23.05
C VAL A 102 -3.82 2.98 -24.21
N TRP A 103 -4.74 2.02 -24.04
CA TRP A 103 -5.71 1.69 -25.09
C TRP A 103 -6.57 2.91 -25.49
N LYS A 104 -6.99 3.73 -24.52
CA LYS A 104 -7.74 4.96 -24.80
C LYS A 104 -6.89 5.94 -25.61
N ALA A 105 -5.62 6.13 -25.27
CA ALA A 105 -4.70 6.99 -26.01
C ALA A 105 -4.53 6.52 -27.45
N ASP A 106 -4.24 5.23 -27.66
CA ASP A 106 -4.09 4.63 -29.00
C ASP A 106 -5.36 4.76 -29.84
N ALA A 107 -6.52 4.46 -29.26
CA ALA A 107 -7.81 4.58 -29.94
C ALA A 107 -8.14 6.04 -30.31
N THR A 108 -7.68 7.01 -29.50
CA THR A 108 -7.83 8.44 -29.77
C THR A 108 -6.96 8.85 -30.96
N VAL A 109 -5.68 8.47 -30.97
CA VAL A 109 -4.75 8.75 -32.08
C VAL A 109 -5.23 8.11 -33.38
N ALA A 110 -5.75 6.88 -33.31
CA ALA A 110 -6.29 6.17 -34.46
C ALA A 110 -7.68 6.67 -34.92
N GLY A 111 -8.28 7.65 -34.22
CA GLY A 111 -9.62 8.17 -34.54
C GLY A 111 -10.75 7.14 -34.40
N SER A 112 -10.53 6.08 -33.61
CA SER A 112 -11.45 4.94 -33.45
C SER A 112 -12.09 4.86 -32.05
N LEU A 113 -11.85 5.86 -31.20
CA LEU A 113 -12.37 5.88 -29.85
C LEU A 113 -13.91 5.91 -29.83
N SER A 114 -14.49 4.86 -29.24
CA SER A 114 -15.93 4.76 -29.00
C SER A 114 -16.23 5.00 -27.52
N PHE A 115 -17.05 6.01 -27.22
CA PHE A 115 -17.52 6.30 -25.86
C PHE A 115 -18.09 5.07 -25.17
N TRP A 116 -18.98 4.32 -25.84
CA TRP A 116 -19.59 3.12 -25.27
C TRP A 116 -18.60 2.00 -24.98
N THR A 117 -17.55 1.87 -25.80
CA THR A 117 -16.50 0.88 -25.58
C THR A 117 -15.63 1.27 -24.39
N LEU A 118 -15.24 2.55 -24.31
CA LEU A 118 -14.51 3.09 -23.16
C LEU A 118 -15.32 2.92 -21.87
N PHE A 119 -16.58 3.34 -21.88
CA PHE A 119 -17.48 3.22 -20.74
C PHE A 119 -17.65 1.77 -20.30
N ARG A 120 -17.90 0.83 -21.22
CA ARG A 120 -18.06 -0.60 -20.87
C ARG A 120 -16.81 -1.18 -20.22
N ARG A 121 -15.62 -0.88 -20.77
CA ARG A 121 -14.35 -1.36 -20.21
C ARG A 121 -14.09 -0.74 -18.83
N GLY A 122 -14.31 0.57 -18.70
CA GLY A 122 -14.15 1.29 -17.45
C GLY A 122 -15.14 0.86 -16.37
N ASP A 123 -16.41 0.67 -16.72
CA ASP A 123 -17.50 0.24 -15.82
C ASP A 123 -17.23 -1.15 -15.21
N ARG A 124 -16.58 -2.06 -15.96
CA ARG A 124 -16.10 -3.33 -15.40
C ARG A 124 -15.06 -3.14 -14.30
N LEU A 125 -14.14 -2.18 -14.48
CA LEU A 125 -13.11 -1.88 -13.46
C LEU A 125 -13.72 -1.14 -12.28
N ARG A 126 -14.69 -0.24 -12.53
CA ARG A 126 -15.43 0.48 -11.49
C ARG A 126 -16.13 -0.50 -10.54
N ARG A 127 -16.90 -1.45 -11.07
CA ARG A 127 -17.55 -2.48 -10.23
C ARG A 127 -16.55 -3.27 -9.39
N ARG A 128 -15.42 -3.66 -9.99
CA ARG A 128 -14.36 -4.38 -9.24
C ARG A 128 -13.79 -3.55 -8.09
N LEU A 129 -13.61 -2.24 -8.28
CA LEU A 129 -13.19 -1.34 -7.21
C LEU A 129 -14.26 -1.23 -6.14
N GLU A 130 -15.52 -1.01 -6.51
CA GLU A 130 -16.65 -0.88 -5.59
C GLU A 130 -16.86 -2.15 -4.76
N ASP A 131 -16.82 -3.32 -5.39
CA ASP A 131 -16.94 -4.62 -4.72
C ASP A 131 -15.76 -4.85 -3.75
N GLY A 132 -14.52 -4.56 -4.20
CA GLY A 132 -13.31 -4.70 -3.40
C GLY A 132 -13.29 -3.78 -2.18
N ILE A 133 -13.62 -2.50 -2.37
CA ILE A 133 -13.74 -1.49 -1.31
C ILE A 133 -14.83 -1.89 -0.32
N SER A 134 -16.00 -2.31 -0.81
CA SER A 134 -17.13 -2.71 0.04
C SER A 134 -16.77 -3.94 0.88
N SER A 135 -16.11 -4.94 0.28
CA SER A 135 -15.63 -6.12 1.00
C SER A 135 -14.57 -5.76 2.05
N LEU A 136 -13.65 -4.85 1.72
CA LEU A 136 -12.59 -4.43 2.63
C LEU A 136 -13.15 -3.65 3.83
N ARG A 137 -14.07 -2.72 3.59
CA ARG A 137 -14.76 -1.98 4.66
C ARG A 137 -15.54 -2.92 5.57
N LYS A 138 -16.28 -3.88 5.00
CA LYS A 138 -16.98 -4.89 5.79
C LYS A 138 -16.04 -5.69 6.69
N SER A 139 -14.88 -6.10 6.18
CA SER A 139 -13.87 -6.81 6.98
C SER A 139 -13.29 -5.95 8.12
N ILE A 140 -13.10 -4.65 7.88
CA ILE A 140 -12.69 -3.69 8.92
C ILE A 140 -13.79 -3.58 9.99
N ASP A 141 -15.04 -3.41 9.59
CA ASP A 141 -16.18 -3.28 10.51
C ASP A 141 -16.39 -4.54 11.35
N GLU A 142 -16.26 -5.73 10.75
CA GLU A 142 -16.31 -7.02 11.46
C GLU A 142 -15.21 -7.11 12.53
N THR A 143 -13.99 -6.68 12.20
CA THR A 143 -12.87 -6.67 13.16
C THR A 143 -13.13 -5.69 14.32
N PHE A 144 -13.70 -4.52 14.04
CA PHE A 144 -14.08 -3.59 15.10
C PHE A 144 -15.22 -4.11 15.97
N ALA A 145 -16.21 -4.76 15.38
CA ALA A 145 -17.31 -5.38 16.12
C ALA A 145 -16.81 -6.48 17.07
N GLU A 146 -15.85 -7.31 16.64
CA GLU A 146 -15.20 -8.32 17.48
C GLU A 146 -14.44 -7.69 18.67
N LEU A 147 -13.89 -6.50 18.48
CA LEU A 147 -13.24 -5.72 19.53
C LEU A 147 -14.23 -4.88 20.38
N GLY A 148 -15.53 -4.93 20.10
CA GLY A 148 -16.54 -4.13 20.79
C GLY A 148 -16.48 -2.63 20.46
N LEU A 149 -15.90 -2.27 19.32
CA LEU A 149 -15.72 -0.90 18.85
C LEU A 149 -16.75 -0.55 17.78
N SER A 150 -17.22 0.70 17.78
CA SER A 150 -18.12 1.23 16.74
C SER A 150 -17.42 2.01 15.63
N HIS A 151 -16.20 2.50 15.90
CA HIS A 151 -15.38 3.24 14.95
C HIS A 151 -13.92 3.26 15.40
N LEU A 152 -13.02 3.57 14.47
CA LEU A 152 -11.61 3.84 14.76
C LEU A 152 -11.47 5.23 15.41
N GLY A 153 -11.71 5.29 16.73
CA GLY A 153 -11.36 6.43 17.57
C GLY A 153 -10.06 6.20 18.34
N THR A 154 -9.69 7.10 19.26
CA THR A 154 -8.48 6.98 20.08
C THR A 154 -8.40 5.63 20.83
N THR A 155 -9.52 5.16 21.38
CA THR A 155 -9.60 3.86 22.07
C THR A 155 -9.39 2.69 21.11
N GLY A 156 -9.93 2.77 19.90
CA GLY A 156 -9.75 1.74 18.88
C GLY A 156 -8.30 1.68 18.40
N ALA A 157 -7.70 2.85 18.14
CA ALA A 157 -6.28 2.97 17.80
C ALA A 157 -5.38 2.36 18.89
N TYR A 158 -5.66 2.61 20.16
CA TYR A 158 -4.90 2.00 21.26
C TYR A 158 -4.97 0.47 21.26
N LEU A 159 -6.16 -0.11 21.08
CA LEU A 159 -6.33 -1.57 21.03
C LEU A 159 -5.62 -2.20 19.82
N VAL A 160 -5.66 -1.54 18.67
CA VAL A 160 -4.95 -1.96 17.47
C VAL A 160 -3.43 -1.88 17.70
N LEU A 161 -2.91 -0.76 18.20
CA LEU A 161 -1.47 -0.53 18.39
C LEU A 161 -0.83 -1.39 19.49
N THR A 162 -1.62 -1.92 20.43
CA THR A 162 -1.12 -2.80 21.51
C THR A 162 -1.09 -4.27 21.11
N ASN A 163 -1.66 -4.63 19.95
CA ASN A 163 -1.61 -5.99 19.41
C ASN A 163 -0.91 -6.01 18.04
N PRO A 164 0.32 -6.55 17.94
CA PRO A 164 1.10 -6.51 16.71
C PRO A 164 0.42 -7.14 15.49
N ASP A 165 -0.29 -8.25 15.65
CA ASP A 165 -0.94 -8.95 14.54
C ASP A 165 -2.13 -8.15 14.00
N LEU A 166 -2.96 -7.60 14.91
CA LEU A 166 -4.05 -6.71 14.52
C LEU A 166 -3.54 -5.41 13.92
N GLN A 167 -2.45 -4.85 14.44
CA GLN A 167 -1.83 -3.66 13.89
C GLN A 167 -1.38 -3.88 12.45
N GLN A 168 -0.64 -4.98 12.18
CA GLN A 168 -0.15 -5.30 10.84
C GLN A 168 -1.31 -5.44 9.85
N GLU A 169 -2.37 -6.14 10.22
CA GLU A 169 -3.53 -6.33 9.35
C GLU A 169 -4.32 -5.02 9.14
N ALA A 170 -4.48 -4.21 10.18
CA ALA A 170 -5.12 -2.89 10.06
C ALA A 170 -4.34 -1.95 9.13
N ILE A 171 -3.00 -1.93 9.23
CA ILE A 171 -2.13 -1.14 8.34
C ILE A 171 -2.30 -1.61 6.89
N LYS A 172 -2.25 -2.92 6.62
CA LYS A 172 -2.42 -3.46 5.27
C LYS A 172 -3.76 -3.08 4.65
N ARG A 173 -4.84 -3.18 5.43
CA ARG A 173 -6.18 -2.80 4.99
C ARG A 173 -6.29 -1.29 4.74
N ALA A 174 -5.72 -0.46 5.60
CA ALA A 174 -5.70 0.99 5.42
C ALA A 174 -4.94 1.40 4.15
N ILE A 175 -3.73 0.87 3.94
CA ILE A 175 -2.94 1.11 2.72
C ILE A 175 -3.74 0.69 1.49
N THR A 176 -4.29 -0.54 1.51
CA THR A 176 -5.09 -1.08 0.40
C THR A 176 -6.29 -0.18 0.09
N LEU A 177 -6.98 0.33 1.11
CA LEU A 177 -8.14 1.21 0.95
C LEU A 177 -7.75 2.55 0.32
N VAL A 178 -6.64 3.15 0.73
CA VAL A 178 -6.11 4.38 0.13
C VAL A 178 -5.75 4.17 -1.34
N PHE A 179 -5.07 3.07 -1.67
CA PHE A 179 -4.78 2.70 -3.07
C PHE A 179 -6.06 2.48 -3.88
N ALA A 180 -7.10 1.87 -3.29
CA ALA A 180 -8.36 1.63 -3.95
C ALA A 180 -9.10 2.93 -4.30
N TYR A 181 -9.16 3.88 -3.38
CA TYR A 181 -9.76 5.18 -3.63
C TYR A 181 -8.97 6.01 -4.65
N ALA A 182 -7.63 6.01 -4.57
CA ALA A 182 -6.82 6.66 -5.59
C ALA A 182 -6.95 6.00 -6.98
N ALA A 183 -7.13 4.68 -7.03
CA ALA A 183 -7.43 3.97 -8.28
C ALA A 183 -8.81 4.36 -8.84
N GLN A 184 -9.80 4.65 -7.99
CA GLN A 184 -11.07 5.23 -8.43
C GLN A 184 -10.87 6.63 -9.04
N VAL A 185 -10.05 7.49 -8.42
CA VAL A 185 -9.67 8.78 -9.03
C VAL A 185 -9.06 8.53 -10.42
N TYR A 186 -8.08 7.63 -10.53
CA TYR A 186 -7.43 7.32 -11.79
C TYR A 186 -8.41 6.84 -12.87
N LEU A 187 -9.32 5.92 -12.51
CA LEU A 187 -10.31 5.43 -13.45
C LEU A 187 -11.30 6.53 -13.88
N ASN A 188 -11.74 7.38 -12.95
CA ASN A 188 -12.67 8.46 -13.23
C ASN A 188 -12.05 9.52 -14.15
N THR A 189 -10.76 9.84 -14.01
CA THR A 189 -10.09 10.75 -14.95
C THR A 189 -9.97 10.15 -16.36
N ILE A 190 -9.83 8.83 -16.48
CA ILE A 190 -9.82 8.15 -17.79
C ILE A 190 -11.21 8.13 -18.43
N ILE A 191 -12.27 7.87 -17.68
CA ILE A 191 -13.63 7.72 -18.24
C ILE A 191 -14.28 9.09 -18.47
N SER A 192 -14.30 9.94 -17.44
CA SER A 192 -15.05 11.19 -17.40
C SER A 192 -14.19 12.41 -17.80
N GLY A 193 -12.86 12.28 -17.71
CA GLY A 193 -11.89 13.34 -18.00
C GLY A 193 -11.20 13.87 -16.74
N ALA A 194 -10.00 14.44 -16.91
CA ALA A 194 -9.19 14.96 -15.82
C ALA A 194 -9.61 16.38 -15.38
N ASP A 195 -10.89 16.53 -15.00
CA ASP A 195 -11.46 17.77 -14.46
C ASP A 195 -11.90 17.59 -13.00
N PRO A 196 -11.25 18.28 -12.04
CA PRO A 196 -11.62 18.28 -10.62
C PRO A 196 -13.05 18.73 -10.30
N LYS A 197 -13.74 19.40 -11.23
CA LYS A 197 -15.12 19.86 -11.04
C LYS A 197 -16.15 18.74 -11.23
N LEU A 198 -15.77 17.63 -11.86
CA LEU A 198 -16.65 16.50 -12.06
C LEU A 198 -16.90 15.80 -10.72
N ASP A 199 -18.18 15.55 -10.41
CA ASP A 199 -18.57 14.96 -9.12
C ASP A 199 -17.90 13.60 -8.88
N ASP A 200 -17.78 12.75 -9.91
CA ASP A 200 -17.09 11.46 -9.81
C ASP A 200 -15.63 11.61 -9.34
N VAL A 201 -14.91 12.58 -9.91
CA VAL A 201 -13.50 12.85 -9.56
C VAL A 201 -13.44 13.45 -8.17
N LYS A 202 -14.22 14.50 -7.90
CA LYS A 202 -14.26 15.20 -6.62
C LYS A 202 -14.59 14.26 -5.45
N ASN A 203 -15.59 13.40 -5.61
CA ASN A 203 -16.01 12.44 -4.58
C ASN A 203 -14.89 11.42 -4.32
N SER A 204 -14.28 10.85 -5.38
CA SER A 204 -13.16 9.90 -5.21
C SER A 204 -11.92 10.53 -4.57
N VAL A 205 -11.64 11.82 -4.82
CA VAL A 205 -10.56 12.56 -4.14
C VAL A 205 -10.90 12.75 -2.65
N ALA A 206 -12.14 13.11 -2.33
CA ALA A 206 -12.60 13.25 -0.95
C ALA A 206 -12.54 11.91 -0.20
N ASP A 207 -12.94 10.81 -0.82
CA ASP A 207 -12.84 9.47 -0.23
C ASP A 207 -11.38 9.05 0.01
N THR A 208 -10.48 9.38 -0.92
CA THR A 208 -9.03 9.16 -0.74
C THR A 208 -8.50 9.95 0.45
N MET A 209 -8.90 11.22 0.57
CA MET A 209 -8.52 12.10 1.69
C MET A 209 -9.04 11.55 3.02
N ASN A 210 -10.30 11.10 3.09
CA ASN A 210 -10.87 10.52 4.30
C ASN A 210 -10.11 9.26 4.73
N ALA A 211 -9.79 8.36 3.78
CA ALA A 211 -9.01 7.17 4.06
C ALA A 211 -7.59 7.49 4.57
N LEU A 212 -6.94 8.51 3.99
CA LEU A 212 -5.63 9.00 4.47
C LEU A 212 -5.71 9.58 5.90
N GLN A 213 -6.78 10.30 6.23
CA GLN A 213 -6.99 10.83 7.58
C GLN A 213 -7.25 9.73 8.61
N GLU A 214 -8.05 8.72 8.27
CA GLU A 214 -8.30 7.55 9.13
C GLU A 214 -7.00 6.77 9.38
N MET A 215 -6.13 6.68 8.37
CA MET A 215 -4.85 5.97 8.46
C MET A 215 -3.85 6.63 9.42
N GLN A 216 -3.91 7.95 9.62
CA GLN A 216 -3.02 8.68 10.53
C GLN A 216 -3.12 8.21 12.00
N TYR A 217 -4.22 7.55 12.39
CA TYR A 217 -4.38 7.00 13.74
C TYR A 217 -3.61 5.70 13.97
N VAL A 218 -3.22 4.99 12.90
CA VAL A 218 -2.67 3.62 12.97
C VAL A 218 -1.25 3.54 12.42
N CYS A 219 -0.86 4.49 11.58
CA CYS A 219 0.35 4.41 10.76
C CYS A 219 1.39 5.46 11.14
N ASP A 220 2.66 5.09 10.98
CA ASP A 220 3.80 5.98 11.16
C ASP A 220 4.18 6.69 9.84
N ALA A 221 5.20 7.54 9.90
CA ALA A 221 5.73 8.22 8.72
C ALA A 221 6.29 7.26 7.66
N GLN A 222 6.66 6.02 8.02
CA GLN A 222 7.18 5.03 7.08
C GLN A 222 6.07 4.48 6.18
N ALA A 223 4.90 4.18 6.74
CA ALA A 223 3.74 3.76 5.95
C ALA A 223 3.29 4.85 4.95
N LEU A 224 3.32 6.13 5.34
CA LEU A 224 3.00 7.25 4.43
C LEU A 224 3.97 7.34 3.23
N ARG A 225 5.23 6.91 3.38
CA ARG A 225 6.19 6.87 2.26
C ARG A 225 5.80 5.84 1.19
N SER A 226 5.02 4.80 1.53
CA SER A 226 4.50 3.84 0.54
C SER A 226 3.30 4.37 -0.26
N LEU A 227 2.79 5.56 0.11
CA LEU A 227 1.57 6.16 -0.44
C LEU A 227 1.86 7.33 -1.40
N ILE A 228 3.08 7.46 -1.92
CA ILE A 228 3.41 8.55 -2.85
C ILE A 228 2.51 8.52 -4.09
N TRP A 229 2.27 7.32 -4.65
CA TRP A 229 1.35 7.16 -5.78
C TRP A 229 -0.06 7.68 -5.46
N PRO A 230 -0.79 7.13 -4.47
CA PRO A 230 -2.17 7.57 -4.21
C PRO A 230 -2.26 9.05 -3.80
N ILE A 231 -1.30 9.56 -3.03
CA ILE A 231 -1.24 10.98 -2.65
C ILE A 231 -1.09 11.87 -3.89
N CYS A 232 -0.18 11.52 -4.81
CA CYS A 232 0.03 12.30 -6.03
C CYS A 232 -1.18 12.25 -6.97
N ILE A 233 -1.77 11.07 -7.20
CA ILE A 233 -2.90 10.89 -8.10
C ILE A 233 -4.12 11.69 -7.62
N ALA A 234 -4.49 11.53 -6.35
CA ALA A 234 -5.63 12.24 -5.76
C ALA A 234 -5.33 13.73 -5.59
N GLY A 235 -4.13 14.09 -5.12
CA GLY A 235 -3.73 15.48 -4.92
C GLY A 235 -3.62 16.27 -6.22
N SER A 236 -3.19 15.67 -7.34
CA SER A 236 -3.23 16.30 -8.66
C SER A 236 -4.66 16.66 -9.12
N MET A 237 -5.67 15.95 -8.61
CA MET A 237 -7.09 16.18 -8.85
C MET A 237 -7.78 17.01 -7.77
N ALA A 238 -7.06 17.54 -6.78
CA ALA A 238 -7.63 18.42 -5.76
C ALA A 238 -8.10 19.74 -6.37
N GLY A 239 -9.41 19.99 -6.31
CA GLY A 239 -10.05 21.15 -6.96
C GLY A 239 -10.02 22.44 -6.13
N ASP A 240 -10.14 22.33 -4.80
CA ASP A 240 -10.19 23.47 -3.89
C ASP A 240 -8.90 23.64 -3.06
N VAL A 241 -8.63 24.89 -2.66
CA VAL A 241 -7.41 25.27 -1.93
C VAL A 241 -7.23 24.50 -0.60
N PRO A 242 -8.27 24.28 0.23
CA PRO A 242 -8.13 23.47 1.43
C PRO A 242 -7.65 22.04 1.15
N THR A 243 -8.25 21.37 0.17
CA THR A 243 -7.87 20.00 -0.22
C THR A 243 -6.44 19.97 -0.79
N GLN A 244 -6.08 20.94 -1.63
CA GLN A 244 -4.71 21.08 -2.14
C GLN A 244 -3.68 21.25 -1.01
N SER A 245 -4.01 22.11 -0.03
CA SER A 245 -3.16 22.37 1.13
C SER A 245 -2.97 21.12 2.00
N TYR A 246 -4.01 20.28 2.12
CA TYR A 246 -3.93 19.00 2.81
C TYR A 246 -2.97 18.02 2.12
N PHE A 247 -3.11 17.80 0.81
CA PHE A 247 -2.19 16.91 0.08
C PHE A 247 -0.75 17.43 0.08
N GLN A 248 -0.57 18.76 0.02
CA GLN A 248 0.74 19.39 0.16
C GLN A 248 1.34 19.14 1.55
N SER A 249 0.57 19.30 2.63
CA SER A 249 1.07 19.09 3.99
C SER A 249 1.42 17.63 4.27
N LEU A 250 0.71 16.67 3.67
CA LEU A 250 1.07 15.26 3.74
C LEU A 250 2.48 15.01 3.21
N ILE A 251 2.82 15.53 2.02
CA ILE A 251 4.15 15.35 1.44
C ILE A 251 5.22 16.06 2.26
N GLN A 252 4.96 17.30 2.69
CA GLN A 252 5.90 18.07 3.52
C GLN A 252 6.13 17.44 4.90
N GLY A 253 5.15 16.69 5.41
CA GLY A 253 5.24 15.97 6.68
C GLY A 253 6.04 14.66 6.64
N LEU A 254 6.50 14.20 5.45
CA LEU A 254 7.26 12.95 5.31
C LEU A 254 8.71 13.04 5.82
N GLY A 255 9.19 14.24 6.14
CA GLY A 255 10.53 14.51 6.68
C GLY A 255 11.64 14.55 5.61
N ASP A 256 12.79 15.12 5.97
CA ASP A 256 13.88 15.45 5.05
C ASP A 256 14.43 14.22 4.28
N GLU A 257 14.51 13.05 4.92
CA GLU A 257 14.98 11.82 4.27
C GLU A 257 14.08 11.39 3.09
N ALA A 258 12.76 11.59 3.20
CA ALA A 258 11.83 11.29 2.11
C ALA A 258 11.96 12.27 0.94
N HIS A 259 12.44 13.48 1.21
CA HIS A 259 12.70 14.52 0.22
C HIS A 259 14.03 14.33 -0.51
N ASP A 260 15.04 13.80 0.20
CA ASP A 260 16.39 13.62 -0.34
C ASP A 260 16.55 12.32 -1.15
N PHE A 261 15.84 11.25 -0.79
CA PHE A 261 15.97 9.93 -1.43
C PHE A 261 14.70 9.45 -2.16
N GLY A 262 13.55 10.10 -1.99
CA GLY A 262 12.26 9.65 -2.52
C GLY A 262 11.68 10.50 -3.66
N ASN A 263 10.63 9.99 -4.28
CA ASN A 263 9.88 10.72 -5.32
C ASN A 263 8.90 11.77 -4.76
N SER A 264 8.93 12.01 -3.45
CA SER A 264 7.98 12.88 -2.72
C SER A 264 8.05 14.34 -3.16
N ALA A 265 9.26 14.91 -3.25
CA ALA A 265 9.47 16.29 -3.67
C ALA A 265 9.03 16.50 -5.12
N THR A 266 9.22 15.49 -5.97
CA THR A 266 8.79 15.53 -7.36
C THR A 266 7.27 15.37 -7.47
N ALA A 267 6.65 14.47 -6.69
CA ALA A 267 5.20 14.34 -6.61
C ALA A 267 4.54 15.67 -6.22
N LEU A 268 5.11 16.40 -5.24
CA LEU A 268 4.62 17.73 -4.88
C LEU A 268 4.69 18.73 -6.03
N LYS A 269 5.82 18.75 -6.78
CA LYS A 269 5.96 19.61 -7.96
C LYS A 269 4.92 19.27 -9.04
N VAL A 270 4.66 17.99 -9.27
CA VAL A 270 3.64 17.52 -10.21
C VAL A 270 2.25 18.01 -9.79
N MET A 271 1.87 17.84 -8.52
CA MET A 271 0.59 18.32 -8.01
C MET A 271 0.46 19.85 -8.16
N GLN A 272 1.46 20.61 -7.73
CA GLN A 272 1.48 22.08 -7.84
C GLN A 272 1.41 22.55 -9.30
N LYS A 273 2.04 21.81 -10.22
CA LYS A 273 1.97 22.09 -11.66
C LYS A 273 0.54 21.88 -12.19
N CYS A 274 -0.14 20.81 -11.79
CA CYS A 274 -1.55 20.61 -12.13
C CYS A 274 -2.42 21.77 -11.64
N TRP A 275 -2.20 22.25 -10.42
CA TRP A 275 -3.02 23.32 -9.83
C TRP A 275 -2.79 24.68 -10.51
N SER A 276 -1.52 25.07 -10.68
CA SER A 276 -1.15 26.35 -11.31
C SER A 276 -1.64 26.46 -12.75
N SER A 277 -1.43 25.43 -13.57
CA SER A 277 -1.82 25.48 -14.97
C SER A 277 -3.33 25.40 -15.22
N ARG A 278 -4.12 24.90 -14.25
CA ARG A 278 -5.59 25.05 -14.28
C ARG A 278 -6.03 26.49 -14.03
N ILE A 279 -5.35 27.23 -13.14
CA ILE A 279 -5.65 28.64 -12.86
C ILE A 279 -5.33 29.52 -14.07
N GLU A 280 -4.25 29.20 -14.78
CA GLU A 280 -3.81 29.88 -16.01
C GLU A 280 -4.80 29.71 -17.19
N GLY A 281 -5.85 28.89 -17.04
CA GLY A 281 -6.93 28.76 -18.01
C GLY A 281 -6.52 28.04 -19.30
N SER A 282 -5.51 27.17 -19.23
CA SER A 282 -5.07 26.41 -20.39
C SER A 282 -6.22 25.56 -20.98
N PRO A 283 -6.30 25.41 -22.30
CA PRO A 283 -7.36 24.62 -22.95
C PRO A 283 -7.21 23.10 -22.75
N GLN A 284 -6.11 22.63 -22.18
CA GLN A 284 -5.82 21.21 -21.95
C GLN A 284 -6.27 20.78 -20.56
N PHE A 285 -6.78 19.54 -20.44
CA PHE A 285 -7.01 18.92 -19.15
C PHE A 285 -5.67 18.53 -18.51
N TRP A 286 -5.43 18.97 -17.28
CA TRP A 286 -4.22 18.62 -16.55
C TRP A 286 -4.45 17.39 -15.71
N ASP A 287 -3.63 16.37 -15.90
CA ASP A 287 -3.42 15.27 -14.96
C ASP A 287 -1.94 15.19 -14.56
N TRP A 288 -1.62 14.28 -13.65
CA TRP A 288 -0.24 14.08 -13.20
C TRP A 288 0.69 13.73 -14.36
N ALA A 289 0.22 12.98 -15.36
CA ALA A 289 1.02 12.60 -16.52
C ALA A 289 1.32 13.80 -17.43
N THR A 290 0.32 14.63 -17.72
CA THR A 290 0.49 15.88 -18.49
C THR A 290 1.41 16.85 -17.74
N ALA A 291 1.27 16.93 -16.41
CA ALA A 291 2.16 17.74 -15.58
C ALA A 291 3.61 17.22 -15.58
N MET A 292 3.81 15.90 -15.51
CA MET A 292 5.12 15.26 -15.63
C MET A 292 5.77 15.56 -16.99
N GLU A 293 5.02 15.42 -18.08
CA GLU A 293 5.49 15.75 -19.43
C GLU A 293 5.88 17.23 -19.55
N ALA A 294 5.04 18.15 -19.05
CA ALA A 294 5.32 19.58 -19.06
C ALA A 294 6.54 19.98 -18.20
N LEU A 295 6.86 19.19 -17.17
CA LEU A 295 8.06 19.36 -16.35
C LEU A 295 9.30 18.71 -16.98
N GLY A 296 9.16 17.97 -18.09
CA GLY A 296 10.25 17.20 -18.70
C GLY A 296 10.71 16.03 -17.83
N GLN A 297 9.84 15.50 -16.98
CA GLN A 297 10.16 14.46 -16.00
C GLN A 297 9.29 13.23 -16.24
N ARG A 298 9.87 12.03 -16.11
CA ARG A 298 9.11 10.76 -16.09
C ARG A 298 9.41 10.06 -14.78
N VAL A 299 8.53 10.24 -13.81
CA VAL A 299 8.80 9.91 -12.40
C VAL A 299 8.01 8.67 -12.02
N LEU A 300 8.69 7.74 -11.39
CA LEU A 300 8.06 6.55 -10.84
C LEU A 300 7.51 6.94 -9.46
N LEU A 301 6.20 7.01 -9.30
CA LEU A 301 5.60 7.27 -7.99
C LEU A 301 5.53 5.93 -7.25
N VAL A 302 6.65 5.56 -6.65
CA VAL A 302 6.84 4.32 -5.88
C VAL A 302 7.43 4.63 -4.52
#